data_AF-A0A1W9SFX8-F1
#
_entry.id   AF-A0A1W9SFX8-F1
#
_cell.length_a   1.000
_cell.length_b   1.000
_cell.length_c   1.000
_cell.angle_alpha   90.00
_cell.angle_beta   90.00
_cell.angle_gamma   90.00
#
_symmetry.space_group_name_H-M   'P 1'
#
loop_
_entity.id
_entity.type
_entity.pdbx_description
1 polymer ?
#
loop_
_entity_poly.entity_id
_entity_poly.type
_entity_poly.pdbx_seq_one_letter_code
_entity_poly.pdbx_strand_id
1 'polypeptide(L)'
;MKSILYSIIVLLLLHVILIFNALSCAENSSTNNSGDNTFGNEVAGPPVTRSEVIQTGDKYARLHWTMTEQNRTGVTCEGNFTSDYAVGSRIGMGYKWGGWDNIEDFTDKIEQGYGTGTGGYVSYLDYPFSCVVGISCTGFVSRAWHLDSKYTLNYPDRPDIVRKFNRITQPVSGVDFGNQVMENLKKGDAFINAGHIILFVYENRSGYPMIMDSSLEGVRFQQLSWNYLANNGYEAIRYNNIQDVANPLGTKANPIIFQTEDLPFRHEGNTRDVVSMEFDSYATAPEINEQGPENIFQLFLNRSETLIIQVTDIKNENIDNDIHLLNTLQADENNNALDCIDRADNIMTHTLEQGIYFIIVDSNNDQPGEYILAVDFAF
;
A
#
# COMPACT_ATOMS: atom_id res chain seq x y z
N MET A 1 -43.52 24.80 13.27
CA MET A 1 -43.82 24.07 12.00
C MET A 1 -42.67 24.02 11.01
N LYS A 2 -41.80 25.04 10.86
CA LYS A 2 -40.64 24.97 9.93
C LYS A 2 -39.49 24.03 10.34
N SER A 3 -39.35 23.68 11.62
CA SER A 3 -38.27 22.80 12.12
C SER A 3 -38.54 21.30 11.91
N ILE A 4 -39.81 20.87 11.87
CA ILE A 4 -40.18 19.46 11.67
C ILE A 4 -40.03 19.07 10.20
N LEU A 5 -40.22 20.01 9.27
CA LEU A 5 -40.04 19.78 7.83
C LEU A 5 -38.57 19.56 7.45
N TYR A 6 -37.63 20.20 8.15
CA TYR A 6 -36.19 20.04 7.89
C TYR A 6 -35.66 18.67 8.35
N SER A 7 -36.10 18.17 9.51
CA SER A 7 -35.71 16.83 9.97
C SER A 7 -36.25 15.71 9.09
N ILE A 8 -37.46 15.87 8.51
CA ILE A 8 -38.03 14.85 7.60
C ILE A 8 -37.27 14.83 6.26
N ILE A 9 -36.84 15.99 5.75
CA ILE A 9 -36.04 16.07 4.51
C ILE A 9 -34.64 15.47 4.70
N VAL A 10 -33.98 15.71 5.84
CA VAL A 10 -32.67 15.10 6.15
C VAL A 10 -32.77 13.58 6.37
N LEU A 11 -33.85 13.09 7.00
CA LEU A 11 -34.08 11.65 7.16
C LEU A 11 -34.40 10.95 5.84
N LEU A 12 -35.12 11.61 4.93
CA LEU A 12 -35.39 11.11 3.58
C LEU A 12 -34.12 11.12 2.71
N LEU A 13 -33.24 12.12 2.83
CA LEU A 13 -31.95 12.12 2.13
C LEU A 13 -31.03 11.00 2.62
N LEU A 14 -30.98 10.72 3.93
CA LEU A 14 -30.19 9.60 4.47
C LEU A 14 -30.74 8.23 4.02
N HIS A 15 -32.06 8.06 3.93
CA HIS A 15 -32.67 6.82 3.45
C HIS A 15 -32.50 6.61 1.94
N VAL A 16 -32.47 7.68 1.14
CA VAL A 16 -32.19 7.59 -0.30
C VAL A 16 -30.73 7.20 -0.55
N ILE A 17 -29.77 7.67 0.26
CA ILE A 17 -28.35 7.27 0.18
C ILE A 17 -28.17 5.78 0.52
N LEU A 18 -28.93 5.25 1.49
CA LEU A 18 -28.87 3.82 1.86
C LEU A 18 -29.55 2.90 0.84
N ILE A 19 -30.62 3.35 0.16
CA ILE A 19 -31.35 2.51 -0.81
C ILE A 19 -30.65 2.46 -2.19
N PHE A 20 -29.89 3.48 -2.57
CA PHE A 20 -29.17 3.48 -3.87
C PHE A 20 -27.89 2.64 -3.88
N ASN A 21 -27.31 2.29 -2.72
CA ASN A 21 -26.16 1.37 -2.66
C ASN A 21 -26.53 -0.08 -3.00
N ALA A 22 -27.82 -0.44 -3.02
CA ALA A 22 -28.27 -1.81 -3.23
C ALA A 22 -28.58 -2.17 -4.70
N LEU A 23 -28.72 -1.21 -5.61
CA LEU A 23 -29.33 -1.46 -6.93
C LEU A 23 -28.38 -1.61 -8.13
N SER A 24 -27.05 -1.54 -7.99
CA SER A 24 -26.13 -1.68 -9.14
C SER A 24 -25.14 -2.84 -9.09
N CYS A 25 -25.19 -3.73 -8.09
CA CYS A 25 -24.21 -4.83 -7.97
C CYS A 25 -24.36 -5.96 -9.02
N ALA A 26 -25.12 -5.78 -10.10
CA ALA A 26 -25.23 -6.75 -11.18
C ALA A 26 -24.39 -6.29 -12.38
N GLU A 27 -23.06 -6.45 -12.28
CA GLU A 27 -22.20 -6.40 -13.47
C GLU A 27 -22.12 -7.78 -14.10
N ASN A 28 -22.37 -7.80 -15.42
CA ASN A 28 -22.41 -8.95 -16.32
C ASN A 28 -21.38 -10.05 -16.01
N SER A 29 -21.87 -11.22 -15.56
CA SER A 29 -21.12 -12.46 -15.68
C SER A 29 -21.19 -12.96 -17.13
N SER A 30 -20.27 -12.53 -17.98
CA SER A 30 -19.98 -13.23 -19.22
C SER A 30 -18.69 -14.04 -19.06
N THR A 31 -18.83 -15.30 -18.65
CA THR A 31 -18.10 -16.45 -19.22
C THR A 31 -18.71 -17.77 -18.73
N ASN A 32 -19.34 -18.47 -19.68
CA ASN A 32 -19.61 -19.90 -19.83
C ASN A 32 -19.77 -20.83 -18.61
N ASN A 33 -20.95 -21.47 -18.60
CA ASN A 33 -21.30 -22.71 -17.90
C ASN A 33 -20.22 -23.81 -17.98
N SER A 34 -19.79 -24.27 -16.82
CA SER A 34 -19.78 -25.69 -16.48
C SER A 34 -20.09 -25.81 -14.99
N GLY A 35 -21.24 -26.41 -14.66
CA GLY A 35 -21.70 -26.51 -13.29
C GLY A 35 -20.70 -27.29 -12.43
N ASP A 36 -20.20 -26.63 -11.41
CA ASP A 36 -19.63 -27.30 -10.26
C ASP A 36 -20.23 -26.70 -8.98
N ASN A 37 -21.10 -27.49 -8.37
CA ASN A 37 -21.84 -27.16 -7.15
C ASN A 37 -21.20 -27.84 -5.94
N THR A 38 -19.87 -28.04 -5.94
CA THR A 38 -19.13 -28.41 -4.74
C THR A 38 -18.65 -27.16 -4.01
N PHE A 39 -19.52 -26.61 -3.14
CA PHE A 39 -19.13 -25.65 -2.10
C PHE A 39 -18.32 -26.37 -1.00
N GLY A 40 -17.16 -26.94 -1.37
CA GLY A 40 -16.27 -27.66 -0.48
C GLY A 40 -14.87 -27.05 -0.50
N ASN A 41 -14.54 -26.30 0.57
CA ASN A 41 -13.21 -26.08 1.16
C ASN A 41 -12.00 -25.65 0.31
N GLU A 42 -12.10 -25.40 -0.99
CA GLU A 42 -10.97 -24.85 -1.74
C GLU A 42 -10.94 -23.32 -1.60
N VAL A 43 -9.94 -22.82 -0.88
CA VAL A 43 -9.65 -21.39 -0.75
C VAL A 43 -9.27 -20.88 -2.15
N ALA A 44 -10.16 -20.13 -2.77
CA ALA A 44 -9.98 -19.64 -4.13
C ALA A 44 -9.01 -18.44 -4.18
N GLY A 45 -7.77 -18.70 -4.63
CA GLY A 45 -6.79 -17.68 -5.02
C GLY A 45 -5.34 -18.14 -4.79
N PRO A 46 -4.35 -17.48 -5.43
CA PRO A 46 -2.96 -17.88 -5.28
C PRO A 46 -2.41 -17.57 -3.88
N PRO A 47 -1.36 -18.27 -3.43
CA PRO A 47 -0.57 -17.85 -2.29
C PRO A 47 0.17 -16.54 -2.59
N VAL A 48 0.30 -15.67 -1.58
CA VAL A 48 1.02 -14.39 -1.70
C VAL A 48 1.66 -14.03 -0.37
N THR A 49 2.91 -13.57 -0.38
CA THR A 49 3.60 -13.10 0.82
C THR A 49 3.16 -11.68 1.19
N ARG A 50 3.32 -11.30 2.46
CA ARG A 50 2.99 -9.93 2.91
C ARG A 50 3.74 -8.85 2.14
N SER A 51 5.01 -9.08 1.85
CA SER A 51 5.83 -8.14 1.08
C SER A 51 5.32 -8.00 -0.35
N GLU A 52 4.98 -9.09 -1.03
CA GLU A 52 4.37 -9.02 -2.36
C GLU A 52 3.05 -8.22 -2.36
N VAL A 53 2.23 -8.35 -1.31
CA VAL A 53 1.00 -7.56 -1.16
C VAL A 53 1.30 -6.07 -1.08
N ILE A 54 2.22 -5.66 -0.21
CA ILE A 54 2.59 -4.26 -0.03
C ILE A 54 3.26 -3.69 -1.27
N GLN A 55 4.24 -4.38 -1.85
CA GLN A 55 4.90 -3.96 -3.09
C GLN A 55 3.92 -3.85 -4.25
N THR A 56 2.95 -4.75 -4.35
CA THR A 56 1.92 -4.65 -5.39
C THR A 56 1.04 -3.45 -5.15
N GLY A 57 0.55 -3.23 -3.91
CA GLY A 57 -0.24 -2.07 -3.57
C GLY A 57 0.48 -0.74 -3.84
N ASP A 58 1.77 -0.67 -3.50
CA ASP A 58 2.64 0.49 -3.72
C ASP A 58 2.69 0.89 -5.20
N LYS A 59 2.86 -0.08 -6.10
CA LYS A 59 2.84 0.18 -7.56
C LYS A 59 1.56 0.86 -8.03
N TYR A 60 0.39 0.51 -7.46
CA TYR A 60 -0.87 1.21 -7.79
C TYR A 60 -0.93 2.59 -7.14
N ALA A 61 -0.49 2.73 -5.89
CA ALA A 61 -0.50 3.99 -5.13
C ALA A 61 0.49 5.03 -5.67
N ARG A 62 1.52 4.61 -6.39
CA ARG A 62 2.61 5.45 -6.93
C ARG A 62 2.65 5.47 -8.45
N LEU A 63 1.59 5.01 -9.12
CA LEU A 63 1.50 5.10 -10.57
C LEU A 63 1.50 6.57 -11.01
N HIS A 64 2.54 7.01 -11.72
CA HIS A 64 2.65 8.35 -12.30
C HIS A 64 1.97 8.38 -13.66
N TRP A 65 1.08 9.35 -13.85
CA TRP A 65 0.41 9.57 -15.14
C TRP A 65 -0.03 11.02 -15.25
N THR A 66 -0.49 11.44 -16.44
CA THR A 66 -0.99 12.80 -16.66
C THR A 66 -2.46 12.76 -17.02
N MET A 67 -3.29 13.45 -16.23
CA MET A 67 -4.67 13.70 -16.58
C MET A 67 -4.73 14.75 -17.70
N THR A 68 -5.13 14.36 -18.90
CA THR A 68 -5.41 15.29 -19.99
C THR A 68 -6.88 15.73 -19.99
N GLU A 69 -7.23 16.76 -20.75
CA GLU A 69 -8.64 17.16 -20.92
C GLU A 69 -9.46 16.05 -21.61
N GLN A 70 -8.82 15.26 -22.48
CA GLN A 70 -9.42 14.08 -23.10
C GLN A 70 -9.77 13.02 -22.06
N ASN A 71 -8.87 12.72 -21.12
CA ASN A 71 -9.13 11.78 -20.03
C ASN A 71 -10.17 12.32 -19.05
N ARG A 72 -10.20 13.63 -18.81
CA ARG A 72 -11.18 14.22 -17.90
C ARG A 72 -12.61 14.03 -18.40
N THR A 73 -12.82 14.14 -19.71
CA THR A 73 -14.15 13.99 -20.33
C THR A 73 -14.40 12.57 -20.88
N GLY A 74 -13.35 11.77 -21.04
CA GLY A 74 -13.37 10.44 -21.63
C GLY A 74 -13.76 10.47 -23.10
N VAL A 75 -12.80 10.37 -24.02
CA VAL A 75 -13.10 10.43 -25.48
C VAL A 75 -14.04 9.32 -25.93
N THR A 76 -14.04 8.20 -25.20
CA THR A 76 -14.89 7.02 -25.44
C THR A 76 -16.25 7.11 -24.74
N CYS A 77 -16.51 8.16 -23.95
CA CYS A 77 -17.71 8.32 -23.13
C CYS A 77 -18.83 9.16 -23.81
N GLU A 78 -18.69 9.48 -25.09
CA GLU A 78 -19.69 10.21 -25.89
C GLU A 78 -20.12 11.57 -25.27
N GLY A 79 -19.27 12.16 -24.44
CA GLY A 79 -19.51 13.46 -23.78
C GLY A 79 -20.34 13.40 -22.49
N ASN A 80 -20.71 12.22 -22.00
CA ASN A 80 -21.54 12.06 -20.79
C ASN A 80 -20.73 11.84 -19.50
N PHE A 81 -19.40 11.83 -19.58
CA PHE A 81 -18.51 11.66 -18.44
C PHE A 81 -17.72 12.95 -18.17
N THR A 82 -17.54 13.29 -16.90
CA THR A 82 -16.59 14.32 -16.48
C THR A 82 -16.01 13.92 -15.13
N SER A 83 -14.69 13.85 -15.07
CA SER A 83 -13.93 13.59 -13.85
C SER A 83 -13.77 14.85 -13.01
N ASP A 84 -13.81 14.67 -11.70
CA ASP A 84 -13.46 15.70 -10.71
C ASP A 84 -11.95 15.95 -10.61
N TYR A 85 -11.12 15.09 -11.22
CA TYR A 85 -9.68 15.25 -11.19
C TYR A 85 -9.26 16.46 -12.02
N ALA A 86 -8.32 17.24 -11.48
CA ALA A 86 -7.68 18.31 -12.23
C ALA A 86 -6.79 17.75 -13.34
N VAL A 87 -6.74 18.46 -14.47
CA VAL A 87 -5.77 18.23 -15.54
C VAL A 87 -4.35 18.49 -15.01
N GLY A 88 -3.41 17.63 -15.38
CA GLY A 88 -2.00 17.71 -14.97
C GLY A 88 -1.47 16.39 -14.41
N SER A 89 -0.27 16.45 -13.84
CA SER A 89 0.39 15.29 -13.24
C SER A 89 -0.41 14.70 -12.09
N ARG A 90 -0.47 13.38 -12.05
CA ARG A 90 -1.16 12.58 -11.04
C ARG A 90 -0.22 11.48 -10.53
N ILE A 91 -0.38 11.17 -9.26
CA ILE A 91 0.22 10.01 -8.59
C ILE A 91 -0.94 9.16 -8.07
N GLY A 92 -0.83 7.85 -8.26
CA GLY A 92 -1.84 6.88 -7.87
C GLY A 92 -2.83 6.60 -8.99
N MET A 93 -3.17 5.33 -9.17
CA MET A 93 -4.17 4.91 -10.16
C MET A 93 -5.51 5.59 -9.88
N GLY A 94 -6.18 6.07 -10.93
CA GLY A 94 -7.48 6.71 -10.82
C GLY A 94 -8.54 5.77 -10.27
N TYR A 95 -9.43 6.31 -9.43
CA TYR A 95 -10.52 5.52 -8.87
C TYR A 95 -11.61 5.31 -9.91
N LYS A 96 -12.13 4.09 -9.92
CA LYS A 96 -13.30 3.71 -10.68
C LYS A 96 -14.13 2.83 -9.78
N TRP A 97 -15.36 3.24 -9.44
CA TRP A 97 -16.31 2.34 -8.77
C TRP A 97 -16.36 1.04 -9.58
N GLY A 98 -16.41 -0.12 -8.92
CA GLY A 98 -16.40 -1.42 -9.62
C GLY A 98 -15.16 -1.70 -10.48
N GLY A 99 -14.17 -0.80 -10.54
CA GLY A 99 -12.96 -0.94 -11.35
C GLY A 99 -12.09 -2.12 -10.93
N TRP A 100 -11.40 -2.69 -11.92
CA TRP A 100 -10.53 -3.86 -11.80
C TRP A 100 -9.34 -3.80 -12.78
N ASP A 101 -9.08 -2.64 -13.40
CA ASP A 101 -7.97 -2.51 -14.34
C ASP A 101 -6.63 -2.80 -13.63
N ASN A 102 -5.67 -3.43 -14.32
CA ASN A 102 -4.28 -3.50 -13.86
C ASN A 102 -3.52 -2.24 -14.31
N ILE A 103 -2.24 -2.14 -13.96
CA ILE A 103 -1.42 -0.96 -14.25
C ILE A 103 -1.24 -0.78 -15.76
N GLU A 104 -0.99 -1.86 -16.49
CA GLU A 104 -0.77 -1.84 -17.93
C GLU A 104 -2.04 -1.39 -18.67
N ASP A 105 -3.18 -2.04 -18.41
CA ASP A 105 -4.48 -1.70 -18.99
C ASP A 105 -4.88 -0.26 -18.66
N PHE A 106 -4.61 0.19 -17.44
CA PHE A 106 -4.85 1.57 -17.03
C PHE A 106 -4.03 2.54 -17.86
N THR A 107 -2.71 2.34 -17.91
CA THR A 107 -1.79 3.23 -18.61
C THR A 107 -2.12 3.32 -20.10
N ASP A 108 -2.31 2.16 -20.75
CA ASP A 108 -2.67 2.09 -22.18
C ASP A 108 -3.99 2.82 -22.48
N LYS A 109 -5.01 2.66 -21.63
CA LYS A 109 -6.31 3.33 -21.82
C LYS A 109 -6.24 4.82 -21.52
N ILE A 110 -5.45 5.23 -20.53
CA ILE A 110 -5.20 6.65 -20.27
C ILE A 110 -4.53 7.32 -21.48
N GLU A 111 -3.53 6.69 -22.09
CA GLU A 111 -2.91 7.20 -23.32
C GLU A 111 -3.90 7.31 -24.50
N GLN A 112 -4.89 6.41 -24.55
CA GLN A 112 -5.98 6.43 -25.53
C GLN A 112 -7.09 7.44 -25.21
N GLY A 113 -6.99 8.21 -24.12
CA GLY A 113 -7.97 9.25 -23.76
C GLY A 113 -9.20 8.74 -23.01
N TYR A 114 -9.18 7.51 -22.45
CA TYR A 114 -10.29 6.99 -21.65
C TYR A 114 -10.53 7.84 -20.39
N GLY A 115 -11.78 7.85 -19.94
CA GLY A 115 -12.19 8.52 -18.71
C GLY A 115 -11.58 7.88 -17.46
N THR A 116 -11.32 8.62 -16.39
CA THR A 116 -10.96 8.03 -15.08
C THR A 116 -11.34 8.95 -13.92
N GLY A 117 -11.31 8.44 -12.69
CA GLY A 117 -11.73 9.20 -11.50
C GLY A 117 -13.25 9.35 -11.47
N THR A 118 -13.97 8.24 -11.36
CA THR A 118 -15.44 8.23 -11.39
C THR A 118 -16.07 8.82 -10.13
N GLY A 119 -15.32 9.49 -9.26
CA GLY A 119 -15.84 10.16 -8.06
C GLY A 119 -16.82 9.32 -7.22
N GLY A 120 -17.59 10.01 -6.38
CA GLY A 120 -18.69 9.43 -5.59
C GLY A 120 -20.07 9.86 -6.09
N TYR A 121 -20.12 10.73 -7.09
CA TYR A 121 -21.34 11.42 -7.52
C TYR A 121 -21.84 11.02 -8.91
N VAL A 122 -21.11 10.20 -9.67
CA VAL A 122 -21.56 9.71 -10.98
C VAL A 122 -22.05 8.27 -10.89
N SER A 123 -23.24 8.02 -11.43
CA SER A 123 -23.85 6.68 -11.48
C SER A 123 -23.54 6.02 -12.82
N TYR A 124 -23.47 4.69 -12.88
CA TYR A 124 -23.35 3.95 -14.15
C TYR A 124 -24.55 4.10 -15.08
N LEU A 125 -25.63 4.70 -14.57
CA LEU A 125 -26.76 5.08 -15.41
C LEU A 125 -26.40 6.27 -16.33
N ASP A 126 -25.36 7.03 -16.00
CA ASP A 126 -25.02 8.28 -16.66
C ASP A 126 -23.94 8.10 -17.75
N TYR A 127 -23.16 7.01 -17.73
CA TYR A 127 -22.12 6.75 -18.73
C TYR A 127 -21.82 5.24 -18.90
N PRO A 128 -21.35 4.78 -20.07
CA PRO A 128 -20.95 3.38 -20.26
C PRO A 128 -19.77 2.98 -19.37
N PHE A 129 -19.90 1.93 -18.58
CA PHE A 129 -18.82 1.43 -17.70
C PHE A 129 -17.49 1.16 -18.42
N SER A 130 -17.56 0.78 -19.70
CA SER A 130 -16.41 0.48 -20.55
C SER A 130 -15.63 1.70 -20.99
N CYS A 131 -16.18 2.92 -20.89
CA CYS A 131 -15.52 4.14 -21.35
C CYS A 131 -14.59 4.78 -20.30
N VAL A 132 -14.69 4.33 -19.05
CA VAL A 132 -13.83 4.75 -17.95
C VAL A 132 -12.88 3.62 -17.53
N VAL A 133 -11.73 3.99 -16.99
CA VAL A 133 -10.68 3.11 -16.52
C VAL A 133 -10.30 3.44 -15.08
N GLY A 134 -9.87 2.45 -14.31
CA GLY A 134 -9.39 2.63 -12.96
C GLY A 134 -9.67 1.43 -12.07
N ILE A 135 -9.45 1.63 -10.78
CA ILE A 135 -9.61 0.59 -9.78
C ILE A 135 -10.53 1.03 -8.65
N SER A 136 -11.32 0.09 -8.13
CA SER A 136 -12.18 0.30 -6.96
C SER A 136 -11.44 -0.09 -5.68
N CYS A 137 -11.99 0.20 -4.50
CA CYS A 137 -11.45 -0.27 -3.23
C CYS A 137 -11.32 -1.80 -3.17
N THR A 138 -12.36 -2.51 -3.59
CA THR A 138 -12.34 -3.98 -3.60
C THR A 138 -11.47 -4.54 -4.72
N GLY A 139 -11.40 -3.84 -5.86
CA GLY A 139 -10.47 -4.17 -6.93
C GLY A 139 -9.02 -3.95 -6.52
N PHE A 140 -8.71 -2.90 -5.78
CA PHE A 140 -7.36 -2.61 -5.33
C PHE A 140 -6.85 -3.70 -4.39
N VAL A 141 -7.61 -4.02 -3.35
CA VAL A 141 -7.22 -5.08 -2.41
C VAL A 141 -7.14 -6.45 -3.09
N SER A 142 -8.07 -6.75 -4.01
CA SER A 142 -8.01 -8.01 -4.77
C SER A 142 -6.77 -8.09 -5.67
N ARG A 143 -6.30 -6.97 -6.25
CA ARG A 143 -5.04 -6.92 -7.02
C ARG A 143 -3.82 -7.05 -6.11
N ALA A 144 -3.82 -6.37 -4.97
CA ALA A 144 -2.76 -6.46 -3.98
C ALA A 144 -2.57 -7.90 -3.47
N TRP A 145 -3.66 -8.65 -3.28
CA TRP A 145 -3.62 -10.08 -2.93
C TRP A 145 -3.43 -11.03 -4.13
N HIS A 146 -3.09 -10.52 -5.31
CA HIS A 146 -2.82 -11.29 -6.53
C HIS A 146 -3.99 -12.18 -6.99
N LEU A 147 -5.23 -11.81 -6.66
CA LEU A 147 -6.37 -12.63 -7.02
C LEU A 147 -6.62 -12.58 -8.53
N ASP A 148 -6.94 -13.72 -9.14
CA ASP A 148 -7.30 -13.83 -10.56
C ASP A 148 -8.64 -13.15 -10.89
N SER A 149 -9.34 -12.64 -9.88
CA SER A 149 -10.68 -12.11 -10.00
C SER A 149 -10.96 -11.08 -8.92
N LYS A 150 -11.76 -10.06 -9.28
CA LYS A 150 -12.29 -9.09 -8.32
C LYS A 150 -13.22 -9.79 -7.33
N TYR A 151 -12.92 -9.65 -6.04
CA TYR A 151 -13.86 -9.92 -4.95
C TYR A 151 -14.52 -8.61 -4.52
N THR A 152 -15.66 -8.73 -3.85
CA THR A 152 -16.43 -7.58 -3.35
C THR A 152 -16.67 -7.64 -1.84
N LEU A 153 -17.30 -6.59 -1.31
CA LEU A 153 -17.67 -6.47 0.10
C LEU A 153 -18.67 -7.54 0.55
N ASN A 154 -18.85 -7.64 1.85
CA ASN A 154 -19.66 -8.68 2.49
C ASN A 154 -21.15 -8.30 2.56
N TYR A 155 -21.77 -7.98 1.42
CA TYR A 155 -23.18 -7.56 1.37
C TYR A 155 -24.11 -8.68 1.89
N PRO A 156 -24.78 -8.53 3.05
CA PRO A 156 -25.63 -9.59 3.60
C PRO A 156 -26.88 -9.82 2.75
N ASP A 157 -27.44 -8.75 2.19
CA ASP A 157 -28.71 -8.76 1.46
C ASP A 157 -28.58 -9.11 -0.03
N ARG A 158 -27.37 -9.48 -0.47
CA ARG A 158 -27.06 -9.82 -1.88
C ARG A 158 -26.48 -11.23 -2.01
N PRO A 159 -27.26 -12.29 -1.71
CA PRO A 159 -26.78 -13.68 -1.77
C PRO A 159 -26.43 -14.13 -3.20
N ASP A 160 -26.91 -13.42 -4.22
CA ASP A 160 -26.59 -13.61 -5.63
C ASP A 160 -25.12 -13.36 -5.98
N ILE A 161 -24.43 -12.53 -5.17
CA ILE A 161 -23.02 -12.24 -5.39
C ILE A 161 -22.16 -13.33 -4.77
N VAL A 162 -21.49 -14.11 -5.63
CA VAL A 162 -20.70 -15.28 -5.20
C VAL A 162 -19.33 -14.89 -4.64
N ARG A 163 -18.64 -13.91 -5.25
CA ARG A 163 -17.26 -13.53 -4.93
C ARG A 163 -17.19 -12.43 -3.88
N LYS A 164 -17.37 -12.81 -2.61
CA LYS A 164 -17.26 -11.91 -1.44
C LYS A 164 -15.99 -12.20 -0.65
N PHE A 165 -15.41 -11.17 -0.03
CA PHE A 165 -14.20 -11.35 0.76
C PHE A 165 -14.36 -12.38 1.89
N ASN A 166 -15.51 -12.46 2.57
CA ASN A 166 -15.77 -13.46 3.61
C ASN A 166 -15.71 -14.93 3.13
N ARG A 167 -15.54 -15.20 1.83
CA ARG A 167 -15.29 -16.53 1.29
C ARG A 167 -13.80 -16.90 1.27
N ILE A 168 -12.92 -15.91 1.25
CA ILE A 168 -11.48 -16.06 1.09
C ILE A 168 -10.67 -15.40 2.19
N THR A 169 -11.34 -14.80 3.18
CA THR A 169 -10.72 -14.16 4.33
C THR A 169 -11.27 -14.70 5.63
N GLN A 170 -10.53 -14.41 6.69
CA GLN A 170 -10.90 -14.66 8.08
C GLN A 170 -10.70 -13.38 8.90
N PRO A 171 -11.48 -13.15 9.97
CA PRO A 171 -11.21 -12.05 10.90
C PRO A 171 -9.81 -12.18 11.51
N VAL A 172 -9.15 -11.06 11.75
CA VAL A 172 -7.89 -11.04 12.51
C VAL A 172 -8.22 -11.06 14.00
N SER A 173 -7.92 -12.17 14.67
CA SER A 173 -8.16 -12.31 16.12
C SER A 173 -7.34 -11.29 16.93
N GLY A 174 -7.85 -10.86 18.09
CA GLY A 174 -7.11 -9.94 18.97
C GLY A 174 -6.97 -8.52 18.40
N VAL A 175 -7.84 -8.14 17.45
CA VAL A 175 -7.97 -6.77 16.96
C VAL A 175 -9.29 -6.18 17.45
N ASP A 176 -9.22 -5.04 18.13
CA ASP A 176 -10.35 -4.25 18.58
C ASP A 176 -10.00 -2.77 18.46
N PHE A 177 -10.48 -2.12 17.40
CA PHE A 177 -10.23 -0.69 17.17
C PHE A 177 -10.82 0.21 18.25
N GLY A 178 -11.94 -0.18 18.86
CA GLY A 178 -12.62 0.62 19.88
C GLY A 178 -11.83 0.67 21.20
N ASN A 179 -11.13 -0.42 21.51
CA ASN A 179 -10.24 -0.51 22.67
C ASN A 179 -8.75 -0.33 22.32
N GLN A 180 -8.44 0.01 21.06
CA GLN A 180 -7.08 0.20 20.55
C GLN A 180 -6.15 -1.01 20.78
N VAL A 181 -6.66 -2.21 20.52
CA VAL A 181 -5.89 -3.47 20.62
C VAL A 181 -5.59 -3.99 19.22
N MET A 182 -4.30 -4.21 18.88
CA MET A 182 -3.83 -4.62 17.53
C MET A 182 -2.96 -5.90 17.52
N GLU A 183 -3.09 -6.78 18.51
CA GLU A 183 -2.09 -7.84 18.83
C GLU A 183 -1.64 -8.71 17.65
N ASN A 184 -2.57 -9.13 16.78
CA ASN A 184 -2.24 -10.00 15.64
C ASN A 184 -2.32 -9.29 14.29
N LEU A 185 -2.49 -7.97 14.27
CA LEU A 185 -2.56 -7.20 13.03
C LEU A 185 -1.18 -7.17 12.37
N LYS A 186 -1.13 -7.41 11.06
CA LYS A 186 0.12 -7.44 10.30
C LYS A 186 -0.05 -6.80 8.92
N LYS A 187 1.03 -6.25 8.36
CA LYS A 187 1.04 -5.65 7.00
C LYS A 187 0.40 -6.58 5.97
N GLY A 188 -0.40 -6.05 5.04
CA GLY A 188 -1.11 -6.83 4.04
C GLY A 188 -2.43 -7.46 4.52
N ASP A 189 -2.76 -7.35 5.81
CA ASP A 189 -4.15 -7.48 6.27
C ASP A 189 -4.98 -6.29 5.72
N ALA A 190 -6.30 -6.38 5.75
CA ALA A 190 -7.18 -5.32 5.28
C ALA A 190 -8.22 -4.94 6.34
N PHE A 191 -8.71 -3.70 6.29
CA PHE A 191 -9.86 -3.25 7.07
C PHE A 191 -11.07 -3.16 6.16
N ILE A 192 -12.17 -3.79 6.55
CA ILE A 192 -13.41 -3.83 5.77
C ILE A 192 -14.60 -3.34 6.61
N ASN A 193 -15.54 -2.64 5.97
CA ASN A 193 -16.86 -2.39 6.54
C ASN A 193 -17.94 -2.63 5.46
N ALA A 194 -19.17 -2.18 5.71
CA ALA A 194 -20.29 -2.39 4.79
C ALA A 194 -20.15 -1.67 3.43
N GLY A 195 -19.29 -0.65 3.33
CA GLY A 195 -19.17 0.20 2.14
C GLY A 195 -17.76 0.36 1.58
N HIS A 196 -16.73 -0.13 2.27
CA HIS A 196 -15.35 0.11 1.90
C HIS A 196 -14.39 -0.98 2.37
N ILE A 197 -13.23 -1.08 1.71
CA ILE A 197 -12.11 -1.90 2.13
C ILE A 197 -10.79 -1.17 1.85
N ILE A 198 -9.85 -1.25 2.79
CA ILE A 198 -8.53 -0.61 2.71
C ILE A 198 -7.44 -1.58 3.14
N LEU A 199 -6.24 -1.44 2.59
CA LEU A 199 -5.10 -2.30 2.89
C LEU A 199 -4.27 -1.71 4.03
N PHE A 200 -3.99 -2.49 5.06
CA PHE A 200 -3.12 -2.07 6.16
C PHE A 200 -1.65 -2.27 5.80
N VAL A 201 -0.82 -1.24 6.03
CA VAL A 201 0.61 -1.28 5.75
C VAL A 201 1.38 -1.46 7.05
N TYR A 202 1.32 -0.51 7.98
CA TYR A 202 1.99 -0.58 9.27
C TYR A 202 1.37 0.38 10.28
N GLU A 203 1.71 0.24 11.56
CA GLU A 203 1.44 1.26 12.57
C GLU A 203 2.70 2.12 12.74
N ASN A 204 2.57 3.43 12.56
CA ASN A 204 3.69 4.34 12.86
C ASN A 204 3.86 4.49 14.38
N ARG A 205 5.00 4.98 14.89
CA ARG A 205 5.23 5.12 16.34
C ARG A 205 4.33 6.14 17.02
N SER A 206 3.73 7.04 16.25
CA SER A 206 2.66 7.89 16.76
C SER A 206 1.37 7.11 17.07
N GLY A 207 1.37 5.79 16.84
CA GLY A 207 0.26 4.87 17.12
C GLY A 207 -0.86 4.98 16.08
N TYR A 208 -0.55 5.46 14.87
CA TYR A 208 -1.53 5.59 13.79
C TYR A 208 -1.33 4.54 12.71
N PRO A 209 -2.42 3.94 12.20
CA PRO A 209 -2.33 3.06 11.04
C PRO A 209 -2.01 3.85 9.77
N MET A 210 -0.96 3.41 9.09
CA MET A 210 -0.69 3.71 7.70
C MET A 210 -1.39 2.68 6.82
N ILE A 211 -2.19 3.17 5.88
CA ILE A 211 -2.98 2.34 4.97
C ILE A 211 -2.71 2.73 3.52
N MET A 212 -3.05 1.82 2.59
CA MET A 212 -3.28 2.15 1.20
C MET A 212 -4.78 2.07 0.91
N ASP A 213 -5.31 3.13 0.31
CA ASP A 213 -6.73 3.28 0.00
C ASP A 213 -6.92 3.60 -1.48
N SER A 214 -7.92 2.98 -2.09
CA SER A 214 -8.46 3.37 -3.39
C SER A 214 -9.82 4.02 -3.16
N SER A 215 -9.84 5.34 -3.16
CA SER A 215 -11.04 6.15 -2.95
C SER A 215 -11.09 7.33 -3.90
N LEU A 216 -11.89 8.35 -3.61
CA LEU A 216 -12.25 9.41 -4.54
C LEU A 216 -11.08 10.19 -5.14
N GLU A 217 -9.86 10.14 -4.59
CA GLU A 217 -8.71 10.83 -5.16
C GLU A 217 -7.70 9.89 -5.83
N GLY A 218 -8.06 8.60 -5.96
CA GLY A 218 -7.23 7.53 -6.51
C GLY A 218 -6.65 6.62 -5.43
N VAL A 219 -5.73 5.75 -5.85
CA VAL A 219 -4.97 4.90 -4.94
C VAL A 219 -3.87 5.73 -4.26
N ARG A 220 -3.78 5.72 -2.93
CA ARG A 220 -2.76 6.48 -2.19
C ARG A 220 -2.43 5.85 -0.84
N PHE A 221 -1.30 6.27 -0.27
CA PHE A 221 -1.05 6.12 1.16
C PHE A 221 -1.84 7.15 1.95
N GLN A 222 -2.31 6.76 3.13
CA GLN A 222 -2.99 7.67 4.04
C GLN A 222 -2.77 7.21 5.48
N GLN A 223 -2.56 8.18 6.37
CA GLN A 223 -2.65 7.95 7.81
C GLN A 223 -4.11 8.04 8.25
N LEU A 224 -4.57 7.06 9.03
CA LEU A 224 -5.87 7.09 9.71
C LEU A 224 -5.69 7.08 11.21
N SER A 225 -6.79 7.15 11.97
CA SER A 225 -6.78 6.88 13.41
C SER A 225 -7.57 5.62 13.73
N TRP A 226 -7.17 4.91 14.79
CA TRP A 226 -7.92 3.75 15.29
C TRP A 226 -9.37 4.12 15.65
N ASN A 227 -9.59 5.31 16.22
CA ASN A 227 -10.93 5.82 16.51
C ASN A 227 -11.77 6.03 15.25
N TYR A 228 -11.17 6.49 14.14
CA TYR A 228 -11.87 6.59 12.86
C TYR A 228 -12.33 5.22 12.39
N LEU A 229 -11.47 4.20 12.44
CA LEU A 229 -11.80 2.84 12.04
C LEU A 229 -12.93 2.26 12.90
N ALA A 230 -12.84 2.43 14.22
CA ALA A 230 -13.87 2.00 15.17
C ALA A 230 -15.23 2.68 14.90
N ASN A 231 -15.24 4.01 14.80
CA ASN A 231 -16.47 4.80 14.61
C ASN A 231 -17.16 4.54 13.27
N ASN A 232 -16.43 4.04 12.27
CA ASN A 232 -16.95 3.69 10.95
C ASN A 232 -17.18 2.18 10.77
N GLY A 233 -17.12 1.40 11.87
CA GLY A 233 -17.45 -0.02 11.89
C GLY A 233 -16.54 -0.87 11.01
N TYR A 234 -15.26 -0.51 10.91
CA TYR A 234 -14.28 -1.36 10.25
C TYR A 234 -13.95 -2.58 11.10
N GLU A 235 -13.68 -3.68 10.44
CA GLU A 235 -13.18 -4.93 11.00
C GLU A 235 -11.88 -5.32 10.28
N ALA A 236 -10.91 -5.90 10.99
CA ALA A 236 -9.70 -6.42 10.39
C ALA A 236 -9.93 -7.82 9.81
N ILE A 237 -9.54 -8.03 8.56
CA ILE A 237 -9.59 -9.31 7.86
C ILE A 237 -8.23 -9.67 7.27
N ARG A 238 -7.98 -10.97 7.17
CA ARG A 238 -6.77 -11.55 6.58
C ARG A 238 -7.14 -12.49 5.45
N TYR A 239 -6.47 -12.35 4.31
CA TYR A 239 -6.58 -13.30 3.21
C TYR A 239 -6.06 -14.68 3.62
N ASN A 240 -6.83 -15.72 3.33
CA ASN A 240 -6.59 -17.09 3.83
C ASN A 240 -5.30 -17.71 3.27
N ASN A 241 -4.86 -17.31 2.06
CA ASN A 241 -3.62 -17.82 1.45
C ASN A 241 -2.44 -16.83 1.58
N ILE A 242 -2.50 -15.87 2.51
CA ILE A 242 -1.34 -15.05 2.81
C ILE A 242 -0.24 -15.88 3.47
N GLN A 243 0.99 -15.75 3.00
CA GLN A 243 2.14 -16.46 3.51
C GLN A 243 2.99 -15.54 4.39
N ASP A 244 3.16 -15.94 5.65
CA ASP A 244 4.12 -15.31 6.54
C ASP A 244 5.52 -15.85 6.21
N VAL A 245 6.43 -14.96 5.81
CA VAL A 245 7.86 -15.27 5.68
C VAL A 245 8.52 -14.98 7.01
N ALA A 246 9.07 -16.01 7.67
CA ALA A 246 9.87 -15.81 8.86
C ALA A 246 11.17 -15.10 8.46
N ASN A 247 11.45 -13.94 9.07
CA ASN A 247 12.64 -13.12 8.83
C ASN A 247 12.81 -12.78 7.33
N PRO A 248 11.95 -11.91 6.75
CA PRO A 248 12.10 -11.49 5.37
C PRO A 248 13.49 -10.86 5.13
N LEU A 249 13.96 -10.96 3.89
CA LEU A 249 15.25 -10.37 3.50
C LEU A 249 15.23 -8.86 3.74
N GLY A 250 16.34 -8.30 4.22
CA GLY A 250 16.44 -6.88 4.60
C GLY A 250 16.05 -6.59 6.05
N THR A 251 15.96 -7.62 6.89
CA THR A 251 15.73 -7.50 8.35
C THR A 251 16.99 -7.74 9.15
N LYS A 252 16.96 -7.40 10.45
CA LYS A 252 18.04 -7.69 11.38
C LYS A 252 18.35 -9.19 11.50
N ALA A 253 17.32 -10.03 11.40
CA ALA A 253 17.46 -11.48 11.46
C ALA A 253 17.87 -12.12 10.11
N ASN A 254 17.71 -11.41 9.00
CA ASN A 254 18.04 -11.87 7.65
C ASN A 254 18.43 -10.68 6.74
N PRO A 255 19.64 -10.10 6.95
CA PRO A 255 20.08 -8.94 6.20
C PRO A 255 20.41 -9.31 4.75
N ILE A 256 20.45 -8.31 3.86
CA ILE A 256 20.94 -8.47 2.48
C ILE A 256 22.47 -8.54 2.53
N ILE A 257 23.04 -9.70 2.23
CA ILE A 257 24.49 -9.94 2.36
C ILE A 257 25.22 -9.67 1.04
N PHE A 258 26.34 -8.97 1.12
CA PHE A 258 27.34 -8.86 0.06
C PHE A 258 28.77 -8.76 0.66
N GLN A 259 29.79 -9.01 -0.15
CA GLN A 259 31.19 -9.10 0.28
C GLN A 259 32.11 -8.19 -0.54
N THR A 260 33.39 -8.07 -0.14
CA THR A 260 34.39 -7.25 -0.85
C THR A 260 34.45 -7.52 -2.35
N GLU A 261 34.30 -8.79 -2.76
CA GLU A 261 34.35 -9.21 -4.16
C GLU A 261 33.15 -8.73 -4.98
N ASP A 262 32.05 -8.35 -4.33
CA ASP A 262 30.84 -7.85 -4.99
C ASP A 262 30.90 -6.34 -5.25
N LEU A 263 31.97 -5.66 -4.80
CA LEU A 263 32.17 -4.24 -5.05
C LEU A 263 32.71 -4.00 -6.48
N PRO A 264 32.12 -3.08 -7.26
CA PRO A 264 31.07 -2.12 -6.90
C PRO A 264 29.69 -2.80 -6.72
N PHE A 265 29.05 -2.56 -5.57
CA PHE A 265 27.74 -3.11 -5.25
C PHE A 265 26.65 -2.09 -5.54
N ARG A 266 25.59 -2.53 -6.20
CA ARG A 266 24.41 -1.70 -6.49
C ARG A 266 23.13 -2.46 -6.23
N HIS A 267 22.23 -1.84 -5.48
CA HIS A 267 20.93 -2.40 -5.14
C HIS A 267 19.81 -1.37 -5.35
N GLU A 268 18.72 -1.79 -6.00
CA GLU A 268 17.49 -1.02 -6.09
C GLU A 268 16.49 -1.62 -5.10
N GLY A 269 15.97 -0.79 -4.20
CA GLY A 269 15.08 -1.22 -3.13
C GLY A 269 13.99 -0.18 -2.86
N ASN A 270 13.12 -0.49 -1.90
CA ASN A 270 12.04 0.40 -1.48
C ASN A 270 11.76 0.18 0.01
N THR A 271 11.94 1.21 0.82
CA THR A 271 11.65 1.14 2.25
C THR A 271 10.15 0.94 2.52
N ARG A 272 9.25 1.30 1.58
CA ARG A 272 7.79 1.07 1.72
C ARG A 272 7.38 -0.40 1.76
N ASP A 273 8.25 -1.34 1.40
CA ASP A 273 7.96 -2.77 1.61
C ASP A 273 7.75 -3.05 3.11
N VAL A 274 8.32 -2.24 4.01
CA VAL A 274 8.24 -2.41 5.47
C VAL A 274 8.71 -3.79 5.86
N VAL A 275 9.90 -4.17 5.40
CA VAL A 275 10.51 -5.44 5.78
C VAL A 275 11.04 -5.38 7.22
N SER A 276 11.51 -4.21 7.67
CA SER A 276 12.07 -3.95 9.00
C SER A 276 11.58 -2.62 9.58
N MET A 277 11.57 -2.53 10.92
CA MET A 277 11.22 -1.37 11.76
C MET A 277 12.00 -1.46 13.10
N GLU A 278 13.25 -1.93 13.03
CA GLU A 278 14.07 -2.35 14.18
C GLU A 278 14.84 -1.19 14.82
N PHE A 279 15.09 -0.11 14.07
CA PHE A 279 15.76 1.09 14.55
C PHE A 279 14.86 2.32 14.39
N ASP A 280 14.91 3.23 15.37
CA ASP A 280 14.21 4.52 15.33
C ASP A 280 15.16 5.72 15.48
N SER A 281 16.38 5.46 15.94
CA SER A 281 17.44 6.44 16.12
C SER A 281 18.79 5.74 16.23
N TYR A 282 19.87 6.52 16.16
CA TYR A 282 21.23 5.99 16.07
C TYR A 282 22.15 6.73 17.02
N ALA A 283 23.08 6.02 17.68
CA ALA A 283 23.94 6.58 18.73
C ALA A 283 24.81 7.78 18.29
N THR A 284 25.05 7.97 17.00
CA THR A 284 25.77 9.15 16.45
C THR A 284 24.93 10.42 16.48
N ALA A 285 23.60 10.30 16.48
CA ALA A 285 22.64 11.40 16.52
C ALA A 285 21.29 10.94 17.16
N PRO A 286 21.29 10.55 18.45
CA PRO A 286 20.14 9.90 19.09
C PRO A 286 18.91 10.83 19.25
N GLU A 287 19.09 12.14 19.06
CA GLU A 287 18.02 13.13 19.06
C GLU A 287 17.28 13.24 17.73
N ILE A 288 17.83 12.70 16.64
CA ILE A 288 17.16 12.67 15.34
C ILE A 288 16.26 11.45 15.30
N ASN A 289 15.01 11.69 14.92
CA ASN A 289 13.99 10.67 14.79
C ASN A 289 14.05 10.06 13.39
N GLU A 290 14.69 8.91 13.25
CA GLU A 290 14.76 8.13 12.00
C GLU A 290 13.63 7.15 11.84
N GLN A 291 12.58 7.30 12.65
CA GLN A 291 11.48 6.36 12.62
C GLN A 291 10.93 6.19 11.20
N GLY A 292 10.98 4.94 10.75
CA GLY A 292 10.25 4.49 9.59
C GLY A 292 10.64 3.08 9.17
N PRO A 293 10.09 2.62 8.05
CA PRO A 293 10.52 1.40 7.41
C PRO A 293 11.98 1.44 6.91
N GLU A 294 12.69 0.34 7.07
CA GLU A 294 14.10 0.26 6.70
C GLU A 294 14.46 -1.04 5.95
N ASN A 295 15.64 -1.05 5.33
CA ASN A 295 16.30 -2.23 4.79
C ASN A 295 17.71 -2.38 5.36
N ILE A 296 18.01 -3.58 5.87
CA ILE A 296 19.28 -3.90 6.53
C ILE A 296 20.17 -4.73 5.60
N PHE A 297 21.37 -4.23 5.35
CA PHE A 297 22.41 -4.89 4.57
C PHE A 297 23.58 -5.30 5.47
N GLN A 298 24.25 -6.38 5.13
CA GLN A 298 25.46 -6.85 5.81
C GLN A 298 26.61 -6.95 4.81
N LEU A 299 27.67 -6.20 5.07
CA LEU A 299 28.90 -6.18 4.30
C LEU A 299 29.98 -7.01 5.01
N PHE A 300 30.57 -7.96 4.29
CA PHE A 300 31.80 -8.64 4.72
C PHE A 300 33.03 -8.05 4.02
N LEU A 301 33.92 -7.42 4.78
CA LEU A 301 35.21 -6.94 4.30
C LEU A 301 36.33 -7.94 4.61
N ASN A 302 37.03 -8.42 3.57
CA ASN A 302 38.16 -9.34 3.73
C ASN A 302 39.53 -8.66 3.84
N ARG A 303 39.57 -7.34 3.70
CA ARG A 303 40.75 -6.47 3.89
C ARG A 303 40.29 -5.06 4.21
N SER A 304 41.21 -4.24 4.73
CA SER A 304 40.96 -2.83 5.00
C SER A 304 40.76 -2.07 3.69
N GLU A 305 39.69 -1.29 3.58
CA GLU A 305 39.27 -0.56 2.37
C GLU A 305 38.68 0.79 2.73
N THR A 306 38.85 1.77 1.85
CA THR A 306 38.09 3.03 1.92
C THR A 306 36.91 2.93 0.97
N LEU A 307 35.70 3.06 1.52
CA LEU A 307 34.44 2.90 0.78
C LEU A 307 33.72 4.23 0.65
N ILE A 308 33.01 4.39 -0.47
CA ILE A 308 31.97 5.40 -0.67
C ILE A 308 30.63 4.64 -0.62
N ILE A 309 29.74 5.06 0.28
CA ILE A 309 28.39 4.50 0.42
C ILE A 309 27.42 5.63 0.07
N GLN A 310 26.54 5.39 -0.89
CA GLN A 310 25.61 6.39 -1.40
C GLN A 310 24.20 5.80 -1.54
N VAL A 311 23.19 6.56 -1.11
CA VAL A 311 21.79 6.32 -1.38
C VAL A 311 21.28 7.44 -2.28
N THR A 312 20.45 7.09 -3.24
CA THR A 312 19.80 8.05 -4.13
C THR A 312 18.31 7.79 -4.14
N ASP A 313 17.55 8.76 -3.63
CA ASP A 313 16.10 8.73 -3.70
C ASP A 313 15.58 9.00 -5.11
N ILE A 314 14.42 8.42 -5.39
CA ILE A 314 13.64 8.77 -6.58
C ILE A 314 12.83 10.05 -6.26
N LYS A 315 13.42 11.21 -6.53
CA LYS A 315 13.11 12.55 -5.97
C LYS A 315 11.67 13.10 -6.09
N ASN A 316 10.77 12.52 -6.87
CA ASN A 316 9.51 13.18 -7.26
C ASN A 316 8.39 13.13 -6.20
N GLU A 317 8.72 12.79 -4.95
CA GLU A 317 7.79 11.98 -4.18
C GLU A 317 7.88 12.15 -2.65
N ASN A 318 8.61 13.18 -2.20
CA ASN A 318 8.93 13.46 -0.79
C ASN A 318 9.44 12.20 -0.06
N ILE A 319 10.41 11.55 -0.69
CA ILE A 319 11.14 10.41 -0.12
C ILE A 319 12.35 10.99 0.59
N ASP A 320 12.63 10.46 1.77
CA ASP A 320 13.79 10.83 2.60
C ASP A 320 14.41 9.55 3.14
N ASN A 321 15.24 8.89 2.34
CA ASN A 321 16.00 7.73 2.84
C ASN A 321 17.41 8.15 3.21
N ASP A 322 17.80 7.83 4.43
CA ASP A 322 19.11 8.09 4.98
C ASP A 322 19.94 6.81 5.06
N ILE A 323 21.25 6.97 5.22
CA ILE A 323 22.19 5.86 5.36
C ILE A 323 22.81 5.88 6.73
N HIS A 324 22.86 4.71 7.35
CA HIS A 324 23.54 4.48 8.60
C HIS A 324 24.54 3.33 8.44
N LEU A 325 25.75 3.51 8.95
CA LEU A 325 26.79 2.50 8.95
C LEU A 325 27.04 2.04 10.39
N LEU A 326 26.89 0.75 10.67
CA LEU A 326 26.94 0.17 12.02
C LEU A 326 27.96 -0.97 12.09
N ASN A 327 28.57 -1.18 13.26
CA ASN A 327 29.39 -2.37 13.55
C ASN A 327 28.53 -3.56 13.99
N THR A 328 27.43 -3.30 14.72
CA THR A 328 26.51 -4.33 15.21
C THR A 328 25.07 -3.87 15.09
N LEU A 329 24.13 -4.81 15.04
CA LEU A 329 22.68 -4.52 15.02
C LEU A 329 22.08 -4.44 16.43
N GLN A 330 22.87 -4.09 17.45
CA GLN A 330 22.37 -3.96 18.82
C GLN A 330 21.56 -2.67 18.95
N ALA A 331 20.39 -2.79 19.58
CA ALA A 331 19.53 -1.66 19.93
C ALA A 331 19.17 -1.74 21.42
N ASP A 332 18.87 -0.59 22.02
CA ASP A 332 18.24 -0.54 23.35
C ASP A 332 16.71 -0.77 23.29
N GLU A 333 16.05 -0.61 24.43
CA GLU A 333 14.60 -0.77 24.56
C GLU A 333 13.76 0.27 23.80
N ASN A 334 14.39 1.36 23.35
CA ASN A 334 13.77 2.41 22.55
C ASN A 334 14.17 2.31 21.08
N ASN A 335 14.73 1.17 20.65
CA ASN A 335 15.20 0.92 19.29
C ASN A 335 16.31 1.89 18.84
N ASN A 336 17.07 2.47 19.77
CA ASN A 336 18.23 3.26 19.41
C ASN A 336 19.42 2.33 19.13
N ALA A 337 19.96 2.39 17.91
CA ALA A 337 21.11 1.60 17.48
C ALA A 337 22.37 2.04 18.26
N LEU A 338 22.95 1.13 19.04
CA LEU A 338 23.99 1.44 20.02
C LEU A 338 25.40 1.60 19.42
N ASP A 339 25.62 1.10 18.20
CA ASP A 339 26.95 0.92 17.60
C ASP A 339 27.01 1.49 16.17
N CYS A 340 26.40 2.67 16.01
CA CYS A 340 26.46 3.46 14.80
C CYS A 340 27.85 4.10 14.65
N ILE A 341 28.49 3.87 13.52
CA ILE A 341 29.78 4.43 13.12
C ILE A 341 29.58 5.81 12.51
N ASP A 342 28.62 5.93 11.60
CA ASP A 342 28.30 7.17 10.90
C ASP A 342 26.88 7.19 10.34
N ARG A 343 26.40 8.40 10.08
CA ARG A 343 25.10 8.70 9.45
C ARG A 343 25.31 9.74 8.36
N ALA A 344 24.61 9.58 7.24
CA ALA A 344 24.53 10.60 6.20
C ALA A 344 23.21 10.56 5.46
N ASP A 345 22.73 11.71 5.00
CA ASP A 345 21.47 11.79 4.26
C ASP A 345 21.57 11.11 2.89
N ASN A 346 22.72 11.23 2.21
CA ASN A 346 22.86 10.67 0.86
C ASN A 346 24.18 9.97 0.59
N ILE A 347 25.29 10.42 1.20
CA ILE A 347 26.62 9.89 0.88
C ILE A 347 27.55 9.99 2.08
N MET A 348 28.32 8.94 2.31
CA MET A 348 29.39 8.90 3.30
C MET A 348 30.64 8.23 2.73
N THR A 349 31.79 8.51 3.33
CA THR A 349 33.08 7.88 2.98
C THR A 349 33.80 7.47 4.24
N HIS A 350 34.19 6.20 4.33
CA HIS A 350 34.87 5.64 5.51
C HIS A 350 35.96 4.66 5.13
N THR A 351 37.06 4.70 5.88
CA THR A 351 38.06 3.63 5.87
C THR A 351 37.67 2.61 6.93
N LEU A 352 37.35 1.40 6.48
CA LEU A 352 36.92 0.29 7.31
C LEU A 352 37.99 -0.79 7.31
N GLU A 353 38.25 -1.37 8.47
CA GLU A 353 39.15 -2.50 8.60
C GLU A 353 38.50 -3.79 8.07
N GLN A 354 39.27 -4.88 8.02
CA GLN A 354 38.71 -6.19 7.78
C GLN A 354 37.66 -6.53 8.86
N GLY A 355 36.44 -6.88 8.46
CA GLY A 355 35.36 -7.11 9.42
C GLY A 355 33.98 -7.31 8.80
N ILE A 356 32.96 -7.30 9.66
CA ILE A 356 31.55 -7.30 9.28
C ILE A 356 30.98 -5.94 9.66
N TYR A 357 30.24 -5.35 8.72
CA TYR A 357 29.57 -4.07 8.89
C TYR A 357 28.13 -4.18 8.43
N PHE A 358 27.28 -3.29 8.93
CA PHE A 358 25.88 -3.21 8.51
C PHE A 358 25.61 -1.84 7.91
N ILE A 359 24.93 -1.82 6.78
CA ILE A 359 24.45 -0.60 6.14
C ILE A 359 22.94 -0.64 6.26
N ILE A 360 22.35 0.40 6.85
CA ILE A 360 20.91 0.56 6.97
C ILE A 360 20.50 1.66 6.00
N VAL A 361 19.51 1.35 5.16
CA VAL A 361 18.77 2.37 4.41
C VAL A 361 17.45 2.54 5.13
N ASP A 362 17.31 3.65 5.84
CA ASP A 362 16.19 3.94 6.74
C ASP A 362 15.40 5.13 6.20
N SER A 363 14.08 5.11 6.37
CA SER A 363 13.24 6.23 5.94
C SER A 363 13.02 7.21 7.07
N ASN A 364 13.64 8.38 6.97
CA ASN A 364 13.52 9.43 7.95
C ASN A 364 12.07 9.95 8.04
N ASN A 365 11.58 10.17 9.27
CA ASN A 365 10.26 10.75 9.56
C ASN A 365 9.07 10.10 8.82
N ASP A 366 9.04 8.77 8.71
CA ASP A 366 8.01 8.03 7.97
C ASP A 366 7.83 8.54 6.53
N GLN A 367 8.93 8.88 5.85
CA GLN A 367 8.96 9.22 4.42
C GLN A 367 9.58 8.10 3.56
N PRO A 368 9.12 6.83 3.68
CA PRO A 368 9.69 5.71 2.96
C PRO A 368 9.50 5.87 1.47
N GLY A 369 10.36 5.23 0.68
CA GLY A 369 10.26 5.14 -0.76
C GLY A 369 11.39 4.39 -1.45
N GLU A 370 11.34 4.45 -2.78
CA GLU A 370 12.32 3.80 -3.66
C GLU A 370 13.69 4.46 -3.54
N TYR A 371 14.73 3.63 -3.55
CA TYR A 371 16.11 4.08 -3.47
C TYR A 371 17.03 3.23 -4.34
N ILE A 372 18.19 3.80 -4.66
CA ILE A 372 19.35 3.08 -5.17
C ILE A 372 20.46 3.19 -4.12
N LEU A 373 20.88 2.06 -3.56
CA LEU A 373 22.09 1.97 -2.73
C LEU A 373 23.27 1.59 -3.64
N ALA A 374 24.36 2.36 -3.55
CA ALA A 374 25.63 2.10 -4.22
C ALA A 374 26.75 2.07 -3.19
N VAL A 375 27.63 1.07 -3.28
CA VAL A 375 28.82 0.93 -2.43
C VAL A 375 30.02 0.67 -3.33
N ASP A 376 30.98 1.58 -3.28
CA ASP A 376 32.15 1.62 -4.17
C ASP A 376 33.45 1.81 -3.37
N PHE A 377 34.60 1.54 -4.00
CA PHE A 377 35.90 1.95 -3.47
C PHE A 377 36.10 3.46 -3.65
N ALA A 378 36.61 4.14 -2.62
CA ALA A 378 37.10 5.50 -2.74
C ALA A 378 38.50 5.48 -3.38
N PHE A 379 38.65 6.10 -4.55
CA PHE A 379 39.91 6.19 -5.28
C PHE A 379 40.74 7.43 -4.90
#